data_AF-A0A5J6MBU2-F1
#
_entry.id   AF-A0A5J6MBU2-F1
#
_cell.length_a   1.000
_cell.length_b   1.000
_cell.length_c   1.000
_cell.angle_alpha   90.00
_cell.angle_beta   90.00
_cell.angle_gamma   90.00
#
_symmetry.space_group_name_H-M   'P 1'
#
loop_
_entity.id
_entity.type
_entity.pdbx_description
1 polymer ?
#
loop_
_entity_poly.entity_id
_entity_poly.type
_entity_poly.pdbx_seq_one_letter_code
_entity_poly.pdbx_strand_id
1 'polypeptide(L)'
;MNRIFRAFLLAPLWAPLMAVPYGYIVLEDPLGSKLPLMVGFAAAIAYAGMALLVLPTVLVMRAFQLTGPRTAIVAGFVIGAILWVAFHIVCQRFLWECSLQSILLELESLLSNPNLAVTAAVHGMVGTLAGFTFWAIARPGPPPGPWSRQGAA
;
A
#
# COMPACT_ATOMS: atom_id res chain seq x y z
N MET A 1 15.69 -10.78 11.28
CA MET A 1 14.42 -10.26 11.84
C MET A 1 14.29 -8.74 11.73
N ASN A 2 15.28 -7.94 12.14
CA ASN A 2 15.23 -6.46 12.13
C ASN A 2 14.85 -5.83 10.77
N ARG A 3 15.31 -6.40 9.64
CA ARG A 3 15.01 -5.87 8.29
C ARG A 3 13.54 -5.96 7.89
N ILE A 4 12.88 -7.09 8.18
CA ILE A 4 11.45 -7.28 7.83
C ILE A 4 10.59 -6.33 8.66
N PHE A 5 10.92 -6.18 9.95
CA PHE A 5 10.23 -5.24 10.83
C PHE A 5 10.36 -3.80 10.33
N ARG A 6 11.57 -3.35 9.96
CA ARG A 6 11.79 -2.03 9.35
C ARG A 6 11.00 -1.86 8.05
N ALA A 7 10.99 -2.88 7.20
CA ALA A 7 10.25 -2.84 5.94
C ALA A 7 8.73 -2.70 6.18
N PHE A 8 8.20 -3.41 7.16
CA PHE A 8 6.80 -3.33 7.57
C PHE A 8 6.42 -1.94 8.12
N LEU A 9 7.33 -1.27 8.82
CA LEU A 9 7.10 0.09 9.31
C LEU A 9 7.22 1.16 8.23
N LEU A 10 8.18 1.02 7.31
CA LEU A 10 8.51 2.09 6.38
C LEU A 10 7.73 2.03 5.07
N ALA A 11 7.47 0.83 4.53
CA ALA A 11 6.80 0.70 3.24
C ALA A 11 5.37 1.27 3.22
N PRO A 12 4.52 1.08 4.25
CA PRO A 12 3.17 1.62 4.25
C PRO A 12 3.10 3.14 4.33
N LEU A 13 4.18 3.83 4.73
CA LEU A 13 4.20 5.30 4.89
C LEU A 13 4.01 6.06 3.57
N TRP A 14 4.22 5.41 2.44
CA TRP A 14 3.89 5.99 1.12
C TRP A 14 2.42 6.38 1.01
N ALA A 15 1.50 5.63 1.63
CA ALA A 15 0.08 5.92 1.57
C ALA A 15 -0.31 7.22 2.30
N PRO A 16 0.00 7.42 3.61
CA PRO A 16 -0.28 8.69 4.27
C PRO A 16 0.52 9.86 3.67
N LEU A 17 1.75 9.62 3.17
CA LEU A 17 2.53 10.65 2.48
C LEU A 17 1.81 11.16 1.22
N MET A 18 1.20 10.26 0.44
CA MET A 18 0.44 10.62 -0.76
C MET A 18 -0.98 11.10 -0.46
N ALA A 19 -1.54 10.73 0.70
CA ALA A 19 -2.84 11.23 1.15
C ALA A 19 -2.80 12.75 1.39
N VAL A 20 -1.67 13.32 1.82
CA VAL A 20 -1.54 14.76 2.04
C VAL A 20 -1.79 15.56 0.75
N PRO A 21 -1.01 15.42 -0.34
CA PRO A 21 -1.26 16.17 -1.57
C PRO A 21 -2.60 15.84 -2.21
N TYR A 22 -3.08 14.59 -2.08
CA TYR A 22 -4.42 14.23 -2.53
C TYR A 22 -5.50 15.04 -1.81
N GLY A 23 -5.39 15.18 -0.49
CA GLY A 23 -6.32 15.97 0.32
C GLY A 23 -6.30 17.44 -0.04
N TYR A 24 -5.12 18.01 -0.34
CA TYR A 24 -5.00 19.39 -0.83
C TYR A 24 -5.72 19.64 -2.16
N ILE A 25 -5.87 18.62 -3.00
CA ILE A 25 -6.52 18.73 -4.31
C ILE A 25 -8.04 18.49 -4.19
N VAL A 26 -8.45 17.57 -3.31
CA VAL A 26 -9.84 17.07 -3.27
C VAL A 26 -10.69 17.73 -2.19
N LEU A 27 -10.09 18.20 -1.10
CA LEU A 27 -10.83 18.86 -0.02
C LEU A 27 -10.96 20.36 -0.30
N GLU A 28 -12.17 20.89 -0.14
CA GLU A 28 -12.45 22.33 -0.23
C GLU A 28 -11.75 23.14 0.87
N ASP A 29 -11.57 22.55 2.06
CA ASP A 29 -10.77 23.11 3.16
C ASP A 29 -9.70 22.09 3.61
N PRO A 30 -8.51 22.09 2.98
CA PRO A 30 -7.48 21.09 3.24
C PRO A 30 -6.75 21.29 4.56
N LEU A 31 -6.87 22.46 5.21
CA LEU A 31 -6.32 22.69 6.55
C LEU A 31 -7.35 22.43 7.66
N GLY A 32 -8.60 22.13 7.28
CA GLY A 32 -9.67 21.77 8.18
C GLY A 32 -9.49 20.39 8.84
N SER A 33 -10.45 20.03 9.70
CA SER A 33 -10.42 18.80 10.50
C SER A 33 -10.41 17.49 9.71
N LYS A 34 -10.71 17.54 8.40
CA LYS A 34 -10.83 16.36 7.53
C LYS A 34 -9.49 15.83 7.02
N LEU A 35 -8.48 16.68 6.81
CA LEU A 35 -7.18 16.24 6.29
C LEU A 35 -6.45 15.29 7.27
N PRO A 36 -6.31 15.60 8.58
CA PRO A 36 -5.67 14.69 9.52
C PRO A 36 -6.39 13.34 9.63
N LEU A 37 -7.73 13.35 9.57
CA LEU A 37 -8.56 12.14 9.61
C LEU A 37 -8.33 11.27 8.38
N MET A 38 -8.28 11.88 7.20
CA MET A 38 -8.01 11.19 5.94
C MET A 38 -6.60 10.57 5.92
N VAL A 39 -5.58 11.30 6.38
CA VAL A 39 -4.21 10.78 6.54
C VAL A 39 -4.18 9.63 7.54
N GLY A 40 -4.92 9.73 8.64
CA GLY A 40 -5.09 8.66 9.63
C GLY A 40 -5.69 7.38 9.02
N PHE A 41 -6.73 7.50 8.20
CA PHE A 41 -7.30 6.36 7.49
C PHE A 41 -6.36 5.77 6.45
N ALA A 42 -5.64 6.61 5.70
CA ALA A 42 -4.64 6.14 4.74
C ALA A 42 -3.57 5.29 5.45
N ALA A 43 -3.09 5.74 6.61
CA ALA A 43 -2.16 4.97 7.43
C ALA A 43 -2.80 3.65 7.91
N ALA A 44 -3.99 3.71 8.53
CA ALA A 44 -4.66 2.52 9.06
C ALA A 44 -4.89 1.45 7.98
N ILE A 45 -5.40 1.84 6.81
CA ILE A 45 -5.66 0.94 5.69
C ILE A 45 -4.35 0.39 5.11
N ALA A 46 -3.31 1.21 4.98
CA ALA A 46 -2.03 0.74 4.48
C ALA A 46 -1.39 -0.30 5.42
N TYR A 47 -1.42 -0.08 6.73
CA TYR A 47 -0.91 -1.06 7.71
C TYR A 47 -1.77 -2.32 7.79
N ALA A 48 -3.11 -2.19 7.72
CA ALA A 48 -4.00 -3.34 7.65
C ALA A 48 -3.75 -4.15 6.36
N GLY A 49 -3.64 -3.49 5.22
CA GLY A 49 -3.30 -4.10 3.93
C GLY A 49 -1.93 -4.77 3.93
N MET A 50 -0.96 -4.18 4.62
CA MET A 50 0.35 -4.79 4.82
C MET A 50 0.24 -6.13 5.55
N ALA A 51 -0.56 -6.19 6.61
CA ALA A 51 -0.77 -7.41 7.38
C ALA A 51 -1.60 -8.47 6.65
N LEU A 52 -2.68 -8.05 5.99
CA LEU A 52 -3.69 -8.94 5.41
C LEU A 52 -3.38 -9.38 3.98
N LEU A 53 -2.70 -8.55 3.19
CA LEU A 53 -2.42 -8.82 1.78
C LEU A 53 -0.92 -9.00 1.55
N VAL A 54 -0.11 -8.02 1.96
CA VAL A 54 1.33 -8.02 1.59
C VAL A 54 2.10 -9.14 2.28
N LEU A 55 1.92 -9.36 3.58
CA LEU A 55 2.61 -10.44 4.30
C LEU A 55 2.28 -11.83 3.71
N PRO A 56 1.01 -12.22 3.53
CA PRO A 56 0.68 -13.47 2.84
C PRO A 56 1.27 -13.57 1.44
N THR A 57 1.17 -12.51 0.63
CA THR A 57 1.76 -12.48 -0.71
C THR A 57 3.27 -12.71 -0.67
N VAL A 58 4.00 -12.10 0.27
CA VAL A 58 5.45 -12.30 0.43
C VAL A 58 5.77 -13.74 0.84
N LEU A 59 4.99 -14.35 1.73
CA LEU A 59 5.18 -15.75 2.13
C LEU A 59 4.98 -16.70 0.95
N VAL A 60 3.92 -16.49 0.17
CA VAL A 60 3.64 -17.25 -1.06
C VAL A 60 4.77 -17.07 -2.08
N MET A 61 5.17 -15.83 -2.35
CA MET A 61 6.26 -15.55 -3.29
C MET A 61 7.58 -16.17 -2.88
N ARG A 62 7.88 -16.24 -1.57
CA ARG A 62 9.06 -16.95 -1.06
C ARG A 62 8.96 -18.45 -1.26
N ALA A 63 7.78 -19.04 -1.03
CA ALA A 63 7.55 -20.46 -1.29
C ALA A 63 7.80 -20.85 -2.76
N PHE A 64 7.42 -19.96 -3.69
CA PHE A 64 7.65 -20.13 -5.13
C PHE A 64 8.97 -19.54 -5.65
N GLN A 65 9.87 -19.09 -4.77
CA GLN A 65 11.15 -18.44 -5.13
C GLN A 65 11.02 -17.18 -6.01
N LEU A 66 9.85 -16.55 -6.06
CA LEU A 66 9.54 -15.34 -6.83
C LEU A 66 9.97 -14.06 -6.08
N THR A 67 11.22 -13.98 -5.64
CA THR A 67 11.73 -12.90 -4.77
C THR A 67 12.40 -11.73 -5.52
N GLY A 68 12.18 -11.64 -6.83
CA GLY A 68 12.76 -10.59 -7.66
C GLY A 68 12.15 -9.20 -7.44
N PRO A 69 12.84 -8.12 -7.87
CA PRO A 69 12.31 -6.76 -7.75
C PRO A 69 11.07 -6.53 -8.62
N ARG A 70 11.02 -7.16 -9.82
CA ARG A 70 9.87 -7.05 -10.73
C ARG A 70 8.59 -7.62 -10.12
N THR A 71 8.68 -8.74 -9.42
CA THR A 71 7.52 -9.36 -8.80
C THR A 71 7.00 -8.54 -7.63
N ALA A 72 7.91 -7.94 -6.84
CA ALA A 72 7.53 -7.00 -5.78
C ALA A 72 6.85 -5.73 -6.32
N ILE A 73 7.33 -5.20 -7.45
CA ILE A 73 6.72 -4.06 -8.15
C ILE A 73 5.29 -4.39 -8.59
N VAL A 74 5.09 -5.50 -9.30
CA VAL A 74 3.77 -5.91 -9.81
C VAL A 74 2.80 -6.22 -8.66
N ALA A 75 3.25 -6.95 -7.64
CA ALA A 75 2.43 -7.23 -6.46
C ALA A 75 2.05 -5.95 -5.71
N GLY A 76 3.01 -5.04 -5.54
CA GLY A 76 2.79 -3.73 -4.95
C GLY A 76 1.74 -2.93 -5.72
N PHE A 77 1.82 -2.91 -7.06
CA PHE A 77 0.85 -2.24 -7.91
C PHE A 77 -0.58 -2.75 -7.70
N VAL A 78 -0.77 -4.07 -7.79
CA VAL A 78 -2.09 -4.70 -7.65
C VAL A 78 -2.67 -4.45 -6.26
N ILE A 79 -1.87 -4.67 -5.20
CA ILE A 79 -2.31 -4.43 -3.83
C ILE A 79 -2.63 -2.95 -3.60
N GLY A 80 -1.81 -2.05 -4.12
CA GLY A 80 -2.04 -0.60 -4.02
C GLY A 80 -3.35 -0.17 -4.66
N ALA A 81 -3.66 -0.69 -5.86
CA ALA A 81 -4.93 -0.41 -6.52
C ALA A 81 -6.13 -0.92 -5.69
N ILE A 82 -6.03 -2.13 -5.12
CA ILE A 82 -7.08 -2.70 -4.25
C ILE A 82 -7.26 -1.85 -2.98
N LEU A 83 -6.18 -1.50 -2.31
CA LEU A 83 -6.22 -0.71 -1.08
C LEU A 83 -6.72 0.72 -1.33
N TRP A 84 -6.49 1.28 -2.51
CA TRP A 84 -7.06 2.56 -2.89
C TRP A 84 -8.58 2.50 -2.99
N VAL A 85 -9.15 1.47 -3.63
CA VAL A 85 -10.60 1.31 -3.68
C VAL A 85 -11.17 1.21 -2.26
N ALA A 86 -10.54 0.43 -1.39
CA ALA A 86 -10.92 0.34 0.02
C ALA A 86 -10.82 1.70 0.74
N PHE A 87 -9.75 2.45 0.52
CA PHE A 87 -9.56 3.79 1.07
C PHE A 87 -10.63 4.78 0.59
N HIS A 88 -10.98 4.76 -0.69
CA HIS A 88 -11.97 5.66 -1.25
C HIS A 88 -13.36 5.37 -0.67
N ILE A 89 -13.75 4.10 -0.60
CA ILE A 89 -14.99 3.66 0.04
C ILE A 89 -15.03 4.10 1.51
N VAL A 90 -13.97 3.85 2.28
CA VAL A 90 -13.91 4.18 3.71
C VAL A 90 -13.94 5.69 3.95
N CYS A 91 -13.16 6.47 3.19
CA CYS A 91 -13.12 7.93 3.35
C CYS A 91 -14.45 8.58 2.95
N GLN A 92 -15.08 8.18 1.84
CA GLN A 92 -16.41 8.65 1.46
C GLN A 92 -17.44 8.37 2.57
N ARG A 93 -17.42 7.15 3.11
CA ARG A 93 -18.31 6.72 4.20
C ARG A 93 -18.15 7.53 5.49
N PHE A 94 -16.91 7.73 5.93
CA PHE A 94 -16.64 8.36 7.23
C PHE A 94 -16.75 9.88 7.19
N LEU A 95 -16.50 10.49 6.04
CA LEU A 95 -16.51 11.95 5.89
C LEU A 95 -17.86 12.49 5.38
N TRP A 96 -18.71 11.66 4.77
CA TRP A 96 -19.99 12.11 4.20
C TRP A 96 -21.24 11.36 4.72
N GLU A 97 -21.41 10.03 4.57
CA GLU A 97 -22.66 9.35 5.02
C GLU A 97 -22.54 7.85 5.40
N CYS A 98 -23.39 7.40 6.34
CA CYS A 98 -23.31 6.10 7.03
C CYS A 98 -24.44 5.08 6.67
N SER A 99 -24.61 4.72 5.40
CA SER A 99 -25.55 3.64 5.01
C SER A 99 -24.90 2.52 4.17
N LEU A 100 -25.43 1.29 4.24
CA LEU A 100 -24.94 0.14 3.46
C LEU A 100 -25.30 0.30 1.97
N GLN A 101 -26.45 0.93 1.70
CA GLN A 101 -26.92 1.23 0.36
C GLN A 101 -26.01 2.26 -0.35
N SER A 102 -25.47 3.22 0.40
CA SER A 102 -24.47 4.18 -0.10
C SER A 102 -23.17 3.49 -0.55
N ILE A 103 -22.76 2.39 0.09
CA ILE A 103 -21.56 1.63 -0.31
C ILE A 103 -21.78 0.95 -1.67
N LEU A 104 -22.94 0.34 -1.86
CA LEU A 104 -23.25 -0.36 -3.11
C LEU A 104 -23.34 0.62 -4.27
N LEU A 105 -23.99 1.78 -4.05
CA LEU A 105 -24.08 2.85 -5.04
C LEU A 105 -22.70 3.45 -5.38
N GLU A 106 -21.84 3.65 -4.39
CA GLU A 106 -20.49 4.17 -4.62
C GLU A 106 -19.62 3.16 -5.38
N LEU A 107 -19.73 1.88 -5.04
CA LEU A 107 -19.03 0.83 -5.77
C LEU A 107 -19.50 0.76 -7.23
N GLU A 108 -20.81 0.85 -7.45
CA GLU A 108 -21.39 0.89 -8.80
C GLU A 108 -20.93 2.14 -9.57
N SER A 109 -20.91 3.31 -8.93
CA SER A 109 -20.41 4.56 -9.49
C SER A 109 -18.92 4.47 -9.86
N LEU A 110 -18.10 3.91 -8.97
CA LEU A 110 -16.68 3.67 -9.22
C LEU A 110 -16.46 2.71 -10.39
N LEU A 111 -17.16 1.59 -10.41
CA LEU A 111 -17.07 0.59 -11.49
C LEU A 111 -17.55 1.14 -12.84
N SER A 112 -18.51 2.07 -12.82
CA SER A 112 -19.03 2.73 -14.00
C SER A 112 -18.19 3.94 -14.43
N ASN A 113 -17.20 4.36 -13.63
CA ASN A 113 -16.38 5.51 -13.92
C ASN A 113 -15.38 5.18 -15.05
N PRO A 114 -15.43 5.86 -16.21
CA PRO A 114 -14.53 5.59 -17.32
C PRO A 114 -13.05 5.87 -16.96
N ASN A 115 -12.81 6.69 -15.95
CA ASN A 115 -11.47 7.03 -15.46
C ASN A 115 -10.98 6.08 -14.36
N LEU A 116 -11.76 5.07 -13.96
CA LEU A 116 -11.37 4.12 -12.89
C LEU A 116 -10.01 3.49 -13.16
N ALA A 117 -9.75 3.08 -14.40
CA ALA A 117 -8.48 2.46 -14.77
C ALA A 117 -7.30 3.42 -14.54
N VAL A 118 -7.48 4.72 -14.85
CA VAL A 118 -6.45 5.74 -14.69
C VAL A 118 -6.23 6.03 -13.21
N THR A 119 -7.29 6.24 -12.44
CA THR A 119 -7.18 6.51 -10.99
C THR A 119 -6.60 5.31 -10.24
N ALA A 120 -7.04 4.09 -10.56
CA ALA A 120 -6.46 2.87 -10.03
C ALA A 120 -4.99 2.71 -10.42
N ALA A 121 -4.60 3.10 -11.64
CA ALA A 121 -3.20 3.04 -12.07
C ALA A 121 -2.32 4.02 -11.29
N VAL A 122 -2.75 5.26 -11.09
CA VAL A 122 -2.00 6.26 -10.29
C VAL A 122 -1.76 5.74 -8.87
N HIS A 123 -2.78 5.20 -8.22
CA HIS A 123 -2.64 4.68 -6.86
C HIS A 123 -1.91 3.33 -6.80
N GLY A 124 -2.04 2.53 -7.85
CA GLY A 124 -1.19 1.36 -8.07
C GLY A 124 0.29 1.77 -8.12
N MET A 125 0.68 2.91 -8.70
CA MET A 125 2.07 3.38 -8.65
C MET A 125 2.55 3.66 -7.22
N VAL A 126 1.69 4.18 -6.34
CA VAL A 126 2.01 4.33 -4.91
C VAL A 126 2.25 2.96 -4.27
N GLY A 127 1.42 1.97 -4.61
CA GLY A 127 1.63 0.58 -4.23
C GLY A 127 2.94 -0.01 -4.75
N THR A 128 3.35 0.31 -5.98
CA THR A 128 4.65 -0.07 -6.54
C THR A 128 5.80 0.48 -5.69
N LEU A 129 5.74 1.75 -5.30
CA LEU A 129 6.77 2.36 -4.45
C LEU A 129 6.84 1.67 -3.09
N ALA A 130 5.68 1.38 -2.48
CA ALA A 130 5.61 0.64 -1.22
C ALA A 130 6.18 -0.79 -1.37
N GLY A 131 5.77 -1.53 -2.40
CA GLY A 131 6.24 -2.89 -2.67
C GLY A 131 7.74 -2.95 -2.95
N PHE A 132 8.26 -2.01 -3.74
CA PHE A 132 9.69 -1.89 -4.00
C PHE A 132 10.47 -1.51 -2.74
N THR A 133 9.97 -0.56 -1.95
CA THR A 133 10.58 -0.17 -0.67
C THR A 133 10.66 -1.35 0.29
N PHE A 134 9.56 -2.12 0.41
CA PHE A 134 9.52 -3.32 1.22
C PHE A 134 10.58 -4.32 0.76
N TRP A 135 10.61 -4.62 -0.55
CA TRP A 135 11.59 -5.54 -1.12
C TRP A 135 13.03 -5.06 -0.89
N ALA A 136 13.34 -3.80 -1.14
CA ALA A 136 14.69 -3.26 -1.00
C ALA A 136 15.25 -3.40 0.42
N ILE A 137 14.38 -3.25 1.43
CA ILE A 137 14.74 -3.38 2.84
C ILE A 137 14.75 -4.86 3.27
N ALA A 138 13.73 -5.62 2.88
CA ALA A 138 13.51 -7.00 3.33
C ALA A 138 14.21 -8.07 2.48
N ARG A 139 14.89 -7.69 1.39
CA ARG A 139 15.57 -8.64 0.50
C ARG A 139 16.59 -9.50 1.28
N PRO A 140 16.75 -10.77 0.89
CA PRO A 140 17.84 -11.59 1.39
C PRO A 140 19.17 -10.86 1.16
N GLY A 141 20.09 -10.93 2.15
CA GLY A 141 21.44 -10.46 1.93
C GLY A 141 22.13 -11.23 0.80
N PRO A 142 23.26 -10.73 0.26
CA PRO A 142 24.08 -11.55 -0.62
C PRO A 142 24.41 -12.88 0.06
N PRO A 143 24.49 -13.99 -0.69
CA PRO A 143 24.91 -15.26 -0.11
C PRO A 143 26.25 -15.07 0.62
N PRO A 144 26.51 -15.82 1.72
CA PRO A 144 27.78 -15.74 2.43
C PRO A 144 28.92 -15.96 1.44
N GLY A 145 29.72 -14.91 1.22
CA GLY A 145 30.87 -14.99 0.32
C GLY A 145 31.90 -16.01 0.83
N PRO A 146 32.81 -16.51 -0.04
CA PRO A 146 33.81 -17.51 0.33
C PRO A 146 34.68 -17.10 1.53
N TRP A 147 34.82 -15.80 1.77
CA TRP A 147 35.59 -15.23 2.88
C TRP A 147 34.89 -15.29 4.25
N SER A 148 33.57 -15.54 4.29
CA SER A 148 32.81 -15.60 5.56
C SER A 148 33.02 -16.89 6.37
N ARG A 149 33.73 -17.89 5.80
CA ARG A 149 34.08 -19.15 6.48
C ARG A 149 35.49 -19.18 7.09
N GLN A 150 36.30 -18.13 6.89
CA GLN A 150 37.71 -18.15 7.30
C GLN A 150 37.97 -17.74 8.77
N GLY A 151 36.93 -17.40 9.54
CA GLY A 151 37.06 -16.96 10.94
C GLY A 151 36.54 -17.95 11.99
N ALA A 152 36.28 -19.21 11.62
CA ALA A 152 35.69 -20.22 12.51
C ALA A 152 36.61 -21.43 12.77
N ALA A 153 37.93 -21.22 12.72
CA ALA A 153 38.93 -22.21 13.12
C ALA A 153 39.61 -21.76 14.42
#